data_AF-A0A9D5YK93-F1
#
_entry.id   AF-A0A9D5YK93-F1
#
_cell.length_a   1.000
_cell.length_b   1.000
_cell.length_c   1.000
_cell.angle_alpha   90.00
_cell.angle_beta   90.00
_cell.angle_gamma   90.00
#
_symmetry.space_group_name_H-M   'P 1'
#
loop_
_entity.id
_entity.type
_entity.pdbx_description
1 polymer ?
#
loop_
_entity_poly.entity_id
_entity_poly.type
_entity_poly.pdbx_seq_one_letter_code
_entity_poly.pdbx_strand_id
1 'polypeptide(L)' 'MRIILDTTKGRIILPKSFFPELDKMNKILADGGSNKKWTAETYVKDQFDKAMKETMLRAEDKVVK' A
#
# COMPACT_ATOMS: atom_id res chain seq x y z
N MET A 1 5.29 -3.87 -4.21
CA MET A 1 4.63 -2.61 -4.64
C MET A 1 5.27 -1.43 -3.91
N ARG A 2 5.56 -0.30 -4.56
CA ARG A 2 6.11 0.90 -3.91
C ARG A 2 5.13 2.06 -4.06
N ILE A 3 4.68 2.62 -2.94
CA ILE A 3 3.84 3.82 -2.87
C ILE A 3 4.75 4.98 -2.47
N ILE A 4 4.63 6.12 -3.15
CA ILE A 4 5.46 7.29 -2.88
C ILE A 4 4.57 8.42 -2.37
N LEU A 5 4.93 8.97 -1.20
CA LEU A 5 4.38 10.23 -0.72
C LEU A 5 5.24 11.38 -1.26
N ASP A 6 4.72 12.11 -2.24
CA ASP A 6 5.36 13.30 -2.80
C ASP A 6 4.89 14.51 -1.98
N THR A 7 5.69 14.89 -0.98
CA THR A 7 5.39 16.00 -0.07
C THR A 7 5.58 17.37 -0.74
N THR A 8 6.39 17.47 -1.80
CA THR A 8 6.55 18.69 -2.57
C THR A 8 5.30 19.02 -3.38
N LYS A 9 4.64 18.00 -3.93
CA LYS A 9 3.44 18.16 -4.77
C LYS A 9 2.13 17.78 -4.09
N GLY A 10 2.18 17.40 -2.80
CA GLY A 10 1.00 17.06 -2.00
C GLY A 10 0.19 15.90 -2.55
N ARG A 11 0.83 14.84 -3.05
CA ARG A 11 0.13 13.73 -3.73
C ARG A 11 0.75 12.37 -3.45
N ILE A 12 -0.07 11.34 -3.58
CA ILE A 12 0.33 9.94 -3.47
C ILE A 12 0.49 9.37 -4.87
N ILE A 13 1.68 8.84 -5.16
CA ILE A 13 1.97 8.20 -6.45
C ILE A 13 1.87 6.68 -6.26
N LEU A 14 0.96 6.08 -7.01
CA LEU A 14 0.71 4.64 -7.03
C LEU A 14 1.40 4.02 -8.27
N PRO A 15 1.93 2.79 -8.17
CA PRO A 15 2.52 2.11 -9.32
C PRO A 15 1.44 1.71 -10.33
N LYS A 16 1.82 1.54 -11.60
CA LYS A 16 0.89 1.17 -12.68
C LYS A 16 0.11 -0.12 -12.39
N SER A 17 0.71 -1.06 -11.67
CA SER A 17 0.10 -2.33 -11.32
C SER A 17 -0.86 -2.26 -10.13
N PHE A 18 -1.00 -1.10 -9.47
CA PHE A 18 -1.77 -0.96 -8.24
C PHE A 18 -3.23 -1.41 -8.37
N PHE A 19 -3.99 -0.82 -9.31
CA PHE A 19 -5.41 -1.14 -9.47
C PHE A 19 -5.65 -2.60 -9.90
N PRO A 20 -4.90 -3.16 -10.88
CA PRO A 20 -4.99 -4.58 -11.20
C PRO A 20 -4.72 -5.52 -10.02
N GLU A 21 -3.73 -5.20 -9.17
CA GLU A 21 -3.42 -5.99 -7.97
C GLU A 21 -4.52 -5.86 -6.92
N LEU A 22 -5.06 -4.65 -6.71
CA LEU A 22 -6.16 -4.39 -5.79
C LEU A 22 -7.44 -5.14 -6.18
N ASP A 23 -7.77 -5.14 -7.47
CA ASP A 23 -8.93 -5.86 -8.00
C ASP A 23 -8.76 -7.37 -7.83
N LYS A 24 -7.56 -7.89 -8.09
CA LYS A 24 -7.23 -9.30 -7.84
C LYS A 24 -7.40 -9.67 -6.36
N MET A 25 -6.94 -8.82 -5.44
CA MET A 25 -7.13 -9.04 -4.01
C MET A 25 -8.61 -9.03 -3.61
N ASN A 26 -9.38 -8.08 -4.12
CA ASN A 26 -10.82 -7.99 -3.85
C ASN A 26 -11.59 -9.20 -4.40
N LYS A 27 -11.19 -9.71 -5.58
CA LYS A 27 -11.77 -10.93 -6.13
C LYS A 27 -11.49 -12.14 -5.24
N ILE A 28 -10.26 -12.32 -4.78
CA ILE A 28 -9.90 -13.41 -3.85
C ILE A 28 -10.71 -13.34 -2.55
N LEU A 29 -10.91 -12.12 -2.01
CA LEU A 29 -11.72 -11.93 -0.81
C LEU A 29 -13.20 -12.29 -1.03
N ALA A 30 -13.76 -11.88 -2.17
CA ALA A 30 -15.14 -12.21 -2.53
C ALA A 30 -15.32 -13.72 -2.74
N ASP A 31 -14.38 -14.37 -3.45
CA ASP A 31 -14.38 -15.82 -3.67
C ASP A 31 -14.25 -16.59 -2.35
N GLY A 32 -13.56 -16.03 -1.36
CA GLY A 32 -13.44 -16.56 0.01
C GLY A 32 -14.63 -16.22 0.93
N GLY A 33 -15.72 -15.63 0.41
CA GLY A 33 -16.92 -15.29 1.18
C GLY A 33 -16.78 -14.07 2.10
N SER A 34 -15.73 -13.26 1.92
CA SER A 34 -15.54 -12.03 2.70
C SER A 34 -16.36 -10.88 2.14
N ASN A 35 -17.06 -10.16 3.03
CA ASN A 35 -17.69 -8.88 2.69
C ASN A 35 -16.70 -7.70 2.67
N LYS A 36 -15.41 -7.97 2.94
CA LYS A 36 -14.37 -6.93 2.96
C LYS A 36 -13.96 -6.59 1.53
N LYS A 37 -14.07 -5.31 1.18
CA LYS A 37 -13.57 -4.77 -0.08
C LYS A 37 -12.56 -3.66 0.21
N TRP A 38 -11.36 -3.81 -0.34
CA TRP A 38 -10.34 -2.78 -0.29
C TRP A 38 -10.64 -1.68 -1.31
N THR A 39 -10.57 -0.44 -0.85
CA THR A 39 -10.49 0.75 -1.70
C THR A 39 -9.04 1.21 -1.79
N ALA A 40 -8.69 2.01 -2.82
CA ALA A 40 -7.35 2.55 -2.94
C ALA A 40 -6.93 3.32 -1.68
N GLU A 41 -7.82 4.17 -1.15
CA GLU A 41 -7.60 4.93 0.08
C GLU A 41 -7.35 4.04 1.29
N THR A 42 -8.23 3.06 1.54
CA THR A 42 -8.12 2.19 2.72
C THR A 42 -6.89 1.29 2.66
N TYR A 43 -6.55 0.81 1.47
CA TYR A 43 -5.32 0.06 1.26
C TYR A 43 -4.08 0.90 1.53
N VAL A 44 -4.00 2.09 0.92
CA VAL A 44 -2.85 2.99 1.08
C VAL A 44 -2.68 3.39 2.54
N LYS A 45 -3.77 3.75 3.24
CA LYS A 45 -3.74 4.08 4.66
C LYS A 45 -3.22 2.91 5.50
N ASP A 46 -3.71 1.70 5.28
CA ASP A 46 -3.23 0.50 5.98
C ASP A 46 -1.74 0.22 5.74
N GLN A 47 -1.24 0.44 4.52
CA GLN A 47 0.19 0.30 4.22
C GLN A 47 1.04 1.36 4.93
N PHE A 48 0.56 2.61 5.00
CA PHE A 48 1.25 3.66 5.77
C PHE A 48 1.23 3.35 7.27
N ASP A 49 0.09 2.96 7.84
CA ASP A 49 -0.03 2.62 9.27
C ASP A 49 0.91 1.46 9.65
N LYS A 50 1.10 0.49 8.75
CA LYS A 50 2.09 -0.59 8.92
C LYS A 50 3.52 -0.07 8.84
N ALA A 51 3.84 0.72 7.81
CA ALA A 51 5.18 1.28 7.65
C ALA A 51 5.58 2.22 8.80
N MET A 52 4.64 2.96 9.38
CA MET A 52 4.86 3.83 10.54
C MET A 52 5.20 3.07 11.83
N LYS A 53 4.86 1.78 11.92
CA LYS A 53 5.23 0.91 13.04
C LYS A 53 6.63 0.31 12.89
N GLU A 54 7.15 0.33 11.66
CA GLU A 54 8.49 -0.13 11.34
C GLU A 54 9.49 1.02 11.45
N THR A 55 10.78 0.70 11.34
CA THR A 55 11.83 1.72 11.36
C THR A 55 11.79 2.55 10.07
N MET A 56 11.74 3.88 10.23
CA MET A 56 11.90 4.81 9.11
C MET A 56 13.35 4.83 8.66
N LEU A 57 13.58 4.44 7.42
CA LEU A 57 14.91 4.27 6.85
C LEU A 57 15.08 5.17 5.62
N ARG A 58 16.30 5.66 5.42
CA ARG A 58 16.72 6.27 4.16
C ARG A 58 16.90 5.19 3.11
N ALA A 59 16.91 5.58 1.84
CA ALA A 59 17.00 4.63 0.72
C ALA A 59 18.29 3.78 0.76
N GLU A 60 19.36 4.35 1.31
CA GLU A 60 20.68 3.76 1.45
C GLU A 60 20.88 2.94 2.74
N ASP A 61 19.95 3.03 3.70
CA ASP A 61 20.11 2.34 4.98
C ASP A 61 19.93 0.83 4.81
N LYS A 62 20.83 0.04 5.41
CA LYS A 62 20.68 -1.42 5.49
C LYS A 62 19.82 -1.78 6.70
N VAL A 63 18.77 -2.56 6.48
CA VAL A 63 18.01 -3.19 7.57
C VAL A 63 18.90 -4.26 8.20
N VAL A 64 19.38 -4.03 9.42
CA VAL A 64 20.00 -5.09 10.25
C VAL A 64 18.88 -5.63 11.14
N LYS A 65 18.40 -6.84 10.82
CA LYS A 65 17.42 -7.57 11.63
C LYS A 65 18.10 -8.40 12.70
#